data_AF-A0A5N6UXA9-F1
#
_entry.id   AF-A0A5N6UXA9-F1
#
_cell.length_a   1.000
_cell.length_b   1.000
_cell.length_c   1.000
_cell.angle_alpha   90.00
_cell.angle_beta   90.00
_cell.angle_gamma   90.00
#
_symmetry.space_group_name_H-M   'P 1'
#
loop_
_entity.id
_entity.type
_entity.pdbx_description
1 polymer ?
#
loop_
_entity_poly.entity_id
_entity_poly.type
_entity_poly.pdbx_seq_one_letter_code
_entity_poly.pdbx_strand_id
1 'polypeptide(L)'
;MKFSLAVSLTALVAAAVAQQVPRCVDECFKKQQACPDEWNLKCLCEDEEFHIAMSQCMRGDYGESWRCSEEDQYIARILLNAACSA
;
A
#
# COMPACT_ATOMS: atom_id res chain seq x y z
N MET A 1 8.89 -14.22 35.00
CA MET A 1 8.47 -14.83 33.71
C MET A 1 9.09 -14.00 32.59
N LYS A 2 9.88 -14.60 31.69
CA LYS A 2 10.45 -13.92 30.52
C LYS A 2 9.50 -14.17 29.35
N PHE A 3 8.65 -13.20 29.04
CA PHE A 3 7.83 -13.23 27.83
C PHE A 3 8.72 -12.85 26.65
N SER A 4 9.33 -13.86 26.01
CA SER A 4 9.91 -13.68 24.69
C SER A 4 8.76 -13.54 23.70
N LEU A 5 8.38 -12.30 23.41
CA LEU A 5 7.49 -11.99 22.30
C LEU A 5 8.24 -12.36 21.02
N ALA A 6 7.92 -13.52 20.46
CA ALA A 6 8.27 -13.85 19.09
C ALA A 6 7.44 -12.94 18.18
N VAL A 7 7.88 -11.70 18.01
CA VAL A 7 7.29 -10.78 17.04
C VAL A 7 7.63 -11.37 15.67
N SER A 8 6.63 -11.92 14.98
CA SER A 8 6.87 -12.42 13.64
C SER A 8 7.27 -11.25 12.76
N LEU A 9 8.28 -11.44 11.90
CA LEU A 9 8.71 -10.40 10.95
C LEU A 9 7.53 -9.89 10.12
N THR A 10 6.55 -10.74 9.83
CA THR A 10 5.29 -10.38 9.16
C THR A 10 4.50 -9.31 9.91
N ALA A 11 4.42 -9.36 11.25
CA ALA A 11 3.74 -8.33 12.04
C ALA A 11 4.50 -6.99 12.07
N LEU A 12 5.84 -7.03 12.01
CA LEU A 12 6.68 -5.83 11.90
C LEU A 12 6.54 -5.17 10.54
N VAL A 13 6.45 -5.94 9.46
CA VAL A 13 6.23 -5.41 8.12
C VAL A 13 4.85 -4.75 8.04
N ALA A 14 3.78 -5.42 8.47
CA ALA A 14 2.44 -4.83 8.47
C ALA A 14 2.36 -3.53 9.31
N ALA A 15 3.01 -3.49 10.48
CA ALA A 15 3.06 -2.29 11.31
C ALA A 15 3.91 -1.16 10.69
N ALA A 16 5.01 -1.50 10.00
CA ALA A 16 5.82 -0.52 9.29
C ALA A 16 5.08 0.05 8.07
N VAL A 17 4.34 -0.79 7.34
CA VAL A 17 3.50 -0.36 6.21
C VAL A 17 2.42 0.60 6.73
N ALA A 18 1.75 0.29 7.84
CA ALA A 18 0.72 1.16 8.43
C ALA A 18 1.25 2.54 8.92
N GLN A 19 2.54 2.66 9.25
CA GLN A 19 3.13 3.92 9.72
C GLN A 19 3.85 4.73 8.64
N GLN A 20 4.16 4.14 7.48
CA GLN A 20 4.96 4.78 6.42
C GLN A 20 4.23 4.95 5.09
N VAL A 21 2.98 4.52 4.95
CA VAL A 21 2.20 4.82 3.74
C VAL A 21 2.04 6.34 3.63
N PRO A 22 2.57 6.98 2.57
CA PRO A 22 2.40 8.40 2.37
C PRO A 22 0.91 8.75 2.25
N ARG A 23 0.51 9.92 2.78
CA ARG A 23 -0.91 10.32 2.80
C ARG A 23 -1.56 10.28 1.42
N CYS A 24 -0.84 10.67 0.37
CA CYS A 24 -1.38 10.63 -1.01
C CYS A 24 -1.68 9.20 -1.47
N VAL A 25 -0.92 8.21 -1.01
CA VAL A 25 -1.09 6.79 -1.34
C VAL A 25 -2.31 6.25 -0.60
N ASP A 26 -2.48 6.60 0.68
CA ASP A 26 -3.68 6.27 1.46
C ASP A 26 -4.96 6.87 0.85
N GLU A 27 -4.91 8.12 0.40
CA GLU A 27 -6.04 8.74 -0.30
C GLU A 27 -6.36 8.02 -1.62
N CYS A 28 -5.36 7.59 -2.39
CA CYS A 28 -5.57 6.77 -3.58
C CYS A 28 -6.16 5.40 -3.26
N PHE A 29 -5.69 4.78 -2.18
CA PHE A 29 -6.17 3.49 -1.72
C PHE A 29 -7.66 3.54 -1.35
N LYS A 30 -8.12 4.64 -0.74
CA LYS A 30 -9.54 4.85 -0.39
C LYS A 30 -10.44 5.13 -1.59
N LYS A 31 -9.87 5.57 -2.72
CA LYS A 31 -10.63 5.89 -3.93
C LYS A 31 -10.84 4.67 -4.84
N GLN A 32 -9.91 3.72 -4.84
CA GLN A 32 -10.08 2.51 -5.62
C GLN A 32 -11.16 1.61 -5.00
N GLN A 33 -11.90 0.90 -5.84
CA GLN A 33 -13.00 0.00 -5.43
C GLN A 33 -12.71 -1.47 -5.76
N ALA A 34 -11.58 -1.76 -6.39
CA ALA A 34 -11.22 -3.10 -6.88
C ALA A 34 -10.93 -4.05 -5.71
N CYS A 35 -10.25 -3.56 -4.66
CA CYS A 35 -10.04 -4.29 -3.42
C CYS A 35 -10.81 -3.60 -2.28
N PRO A 36 -12.07 -3.99 -2.03
CA PRO A 36 -12.95 -3.33 -1.07
C PRO A 36 -12.55 -3.58 0.39
N ASP A 37 -11.85 -4.67 0.66
CA ASP A 37 -11.23 -4.93 1.95
C ASP A 37 -9.81 -4.34 1.94
N GLU A 38 -9.60 -3.25 2.70
CA GLU A 38 -8.36 -2.44 2.67
C GLU A 38 -7.06 -3.21 2.92
N TRP A 39 -7.14 -4.46 3.37
CA TRP A 39 -6.01 -5.29 3.74
C TRP A 39 -6.09 -6.72 3.20
N ASN A 40 -6.93 -6.98 2.20
CA ASN A 40 -6.92 -8.27 1.51
C ASN A 40 -5.69 -8.37 0.61
N LEU A 41 -4.55 -8.76 1.22
CA LEU A 41 -3.26 -8.87 0.53
C LEU A 41 -3.34 -9.70 -0.74
N LYS A 42 -4.16 -10.74 -0.79
CA LYS A 42 -4.35 -11.52 -2.02
C LYS A 42 -4.90 -10.65 -3.14
N CYS A 43 -5.95 -9.89 -2.88
CA CYS A 43 -6.50 -8.93 -3.84
C CYS A 43 -5.47 -7.87 -4.22
N LEU A 44 -4.84 -7.24 -3.21
CA LEU A 44 -3.86 -6.16 -3.43
C LEU A 44 -2.64 -6.59 -4.25
N CYS A 45 -2.30 -7.88 -4.24
CA CYS A 45 -1.15 -8.43 -4.94
C CYS A 45 -1.48 -9.03 -6.30
N GLU A 46 -2.67 -9.60 -6.47
CA GLU A 46 -3.06 -10.34 -7.67
C GLU A 46 -3.99 -9.55 -8.60
N ASP A 47 -4.65 -8.50 -8.12
CA ASP A 47 -5.64 -7.75 -8.89
C ASP A 47 -4.97 -6.65 -9.75
N GLU A 48 -4.99 -6.86 -11.06
CA GLU A 48 -4.39 -5.94 -12.03
C GLU A 48 -5.13 -4.59 -12.10
N GLU A 49 -6.47 -4.59 -11.94
CA GLU A 49 -7.27 -3.37 -11.94
C GLU A 49 -6.92 -2.47 -10.76
N PHE A 50 -6.71 -3.05 -9.58
CA PHE A 50 -6.20 -2.36 -8.41
C PHE A 50 -4.84 -1.71 -8.67
N HIS A 51 -3.88 -2.42 -9.28
CA HIS A 51 -2.56 -1.86 -9.60
C HIS A 51 -2.62 -0.70 -10.59
N ILE A 52 -3.46 -0.84 -11.62
CA ILE A 52 -3.67 0.22 -12.61
C ILE A 52 -4.31 1.45 -11.96
N ALA A 53 -5.41 1.26 -11.22
CA ALA A 53 -6.14 2.34 -10.56
C ALA A 53 -5.26 3.09 -9.54
N MET A 54 -4.48 2.36 -8.74
CA MET A 54 -3.52 2.96 -7.82
C MET A 54 -2.44 3.74 -8.54
N SER A 55 -1.85 3.18 -9.61
CA SER A 55 -0.81 3.88 -10.37
C SER A 55 -1.37 5.14 -11.05
N GLN A 56 -2.58 5.10 -11.59
CA GLN A 56 -3.21 6.26 -12.24
C GLN A 56 -3.55 7.34 -11.23
N CYS A 57 -4.10 6.95 -10.07
CA CYS A 57 -4.37 7.88 -8.99
C CYS A 57 -3.10 8.57 -8.50
N MET A 58 -2.04 7.81 -8.20
CA MET A 58 -0.80 8.39 -7.68
C MET A 58 -0.09 9.31 -8.70
N ARG A 59 -0.25 9.06 -10.00
CA ARG A 59 0.27 9.92 -11.08
C ARG A 59 -0.54 11.19 -11.29
N GLY A 60 -1.79 11.24 -10.81
CA GLY A 60 -2.69 12.36 -11.00
C GLY A 60 -3.33 12.41 -12.40
N ASP A 61 -3.47 11.26 -13.08
CA ASP A 61 -3.96 11.20 -14.47
C ASP A 61 -5.43 11.64 -14.62
N TYR A 62 -6.18 11.85 -13.52
CA TYR A 62 -7.58 12.29 -13.51
C TYR A 62 -7.77 13.81 -13.38
N GLY A 63 -6.74 14.62 -13.61
CA GLY A 63 -6.84 16.09 -13.45
C GLY A 63 -6.93 16.53 -11.99
N GLU A 64 -6.53 15.66 -11.07
CA GLU A 64 -6.45 15.94 -9.64
C GLU A 64 -5.15 16.71 -9.34
N SER A 65 -5.24 17.80 -8.57
CA SER A 65 -4.07 18.60 -8.15
C SER A 65 -3.14 17.90 -7.14
N TRP A 66 -3.42 16.65 -6.80
CA TRP A 66 -2.85 15.88 -5.70
C TRP A 66 -2.18 14.64 -6.29
N ARG A 67 -1.05 14.88 -6.95
CA ARG A 67 -0.11 13.84 -7.40
C ARG A 67 0.78 13.44 -6.22
N CYS A 68 0.98 12.14 -6.02
CA CYS A 68 2.05 11.66 -5.14
C CYS A 68 3.40 12.07 -5.73
N SER A 69 4.34 12.48 -4.87
CA SER A 69 5.72 12.72 -5.32
C SER A 69 6.31 11.44 -5.93
N GLU A 70 7.35 11.58 -6.75
CA GLU A 70 8.02 10.40 -7.32
C GLU A 70 8.62 9.50 -6.23
N GLU A 71 9.07 10.11 -5.13
CA GLU A 71 9.55 9.41 -3.94
C GLU A 71 8.43 8.61 -3.26
N ASP A 72 7.26 9.21 -3.05
CA ASP A 72 6.11 8.52 -2.46
C ASP A 72 5.63 7.36 -3.33
N GLN A 73 5.60 7.55 -4.65
CA GLN A 73 5.25 6.49 -5.61
C GLN A 73 6.24 5.32 -5.53
N TYR A 74 7.54 5.62 -5.39
CA TYR A 74 8.58 4.63 -5.26
C TYR A 74 8.47 3.85 -3.94
N ILE A 75 8.25 4.55 -2.83
CA ILE A 75 8.04 3.94 -1.50
C ILE A 75 6.81 3.04 -1.51
N ALA A 76 5.68 3.52 -2.06
CA ALA A 76 4.45 2.74 -2.18
C ALA A 76 4.68 1.41 -2.90
N ARG A 77 5.42 1.45 -4.03
CA ARG A 77 5.74 0.25 -4.81
C ARG A 77 6.62 -0.72 -4.02
N ILE A 78 7.61 -0.22 -3.28
CA ILE A 78 8.45 -1.09 -2.42
C ILE A 78 7.61 -1.75 -1.34
N LEU A 79 6.78 -0.99 -0.65
CA LEU A 79 5.94 -1.50 0.43
C LEU A 79 4.97 -2.57 -0.07
N LEU A 80 4.31 -2.32 -1.20
CA LEU A 80 3.40 -3.29 -1.82
C LEU A 80 4.15 -4.56 -2.23
N ASN A 81 5.29 -4.42 -2.91
CA ASN A 81 6.12 -5.58 -3.30
C ASN A 81 6.57 -6.38 -2.07
N ALA A 82 7.00 -5.72 -1.00
CA ALA A 82 7.40 -6.38 0.24
C ALA A 82 6.24 -7.14 0.89
N ALA A 83 5.03 -6.55 0.90
CA ALA A 83 3.84 -7.19 1.42
C ALA A 83 3.39 -8.41 0.58
N CYS A 84 3.55 -8.34 -0.74
CA CYS A 84 3.20 -9.42 -1.67
C CYS A 84 4.22 -10.55 -1.76
N SER A 85 5.45 -10.33 -1.28
CA SER A 85 6.53 -11.32 -1.29
C SER A 85 6.67 -12.07 0.05
N ALA A 86 5.87 -11.71 1.06
CA ALA A 86 5.96 -12.17 2.44
C ALA A 86 5.12 -13.42 2.74
#